data_AF-A0A2N2ND36-F1
#
_entry.id   AF-A0A2N2ND36-F1
#
_cell.length_a   1.000
_cell.length_b   1.000
_cell.length_c   1.000
_cell.angle_alpha   90.00
_cell.angle_beta   90.00
_cell.angle_gamma   90.00
#
_symmetry.space_group_name_H-M   'P 1'
#
loop_
_entity.id
_entity.type
_entity.pdbx_description
1 polymer ?
#
loop_
_entity_poly.entity_id
_entity_poly.type
_entity_poly.pdbx_seq_one_letter_code
_entity_poly.pdbx_strand_id
1 'polypeptide(L)'
;MHPYQLAIKITPPEGANEPTPEPVSISGQLGDKDWDLLKRFNERAIELFQTRFVQSGMPSNLNIKMEPGTLSFSTQLPDPDDLAAFLHRLRPFFLGTEETNFDKICEIIKTRLDNPFITSMISEQQATYHGERLRSMFTIRLIRQDTATPASDEFIVNSDELLKKWLYSSEYHFDNNKRELIESFETIMPLEAQKSVFIQLLGEKMEAISLVASIVRVILGFDMEATGRVRKEDILGS
;
A
#
# COMPACT_ATOMS: atom_id res chain seq x y z
N MET A 1 27.60 -20.03 -0.28
CA MET A 1 27.05 -18.68 -0.45
C MET A 1 27.50 -18.19 -1.80
N HIS A 2 26.64 -18.26 -2.80
CA HIS A 2 26.91 -17.71 -4.12
C HIS A 2 26.21 -16.35 -4.21
N PRO A 3 26.91 -15.22 -4.13
CA PRO A 3 26.27 -13.91 -4.26
C PRO A 3 25.75 -13.74 -5.70
N TYR A 4 24.46 -13.48 -5.86
CA TYR A 4 23.91 -13.11 -7.15
C TYR A 4 24.31 -11.65 -7.44
N GLN A 5 25.09 -11.44 -8.51
CA GLN A 5 25.34 -10.10 -9.05
C GLN A 5 24.21 -9.75 -10.01
N LEU A 6 23.46 -8.70 -9.68
CA LEU A 6 22.42 -8.17 -10.55
C LEU A 6 22.95 -6.93 -11.30
N ALA A 7 22.60 -6.79 -12.58
CA ALA A 7 22.78 -5.55 -13.34
C ALA A 7 21.43 -5.20 -14.01
N ILE A 8 20.73 -4.21 -13.48
CA ILE A 8 19.48 -3.69 -14.06
C ILE A 8 19.83 -2.50 -14.95
N LYS A 9 19.41 -2.54 -16.22
CA LYS A 9 19.45 -1.37 -17.11
C LYS A 9 18.08 -0.70 -17.09
N ILE A 10 18.03 0.57 -16.70
CA ILE A 10 16.81 1.38 -16.74
C ILE A 10 16.94 2.38 -17.89
N THR A 11 15.98 2.33 -18.82
CA THR A 11 15.88 3.28 -19.94
C THR A 11 14.73 4.25 -19.65
N PRO A 12 14.95 5.57 -19.61
CA PRO A 12 13.88 6.53 -19.42
C PRO A 12 12.91 6.56 -20.61
N PRO A 13 11.65 6.99 -20.40
CA PRO A 13 10.64 7.01 -21.44
C PRO A 13 11.01 8.02 -22.54
N GLU A 14 10.85 7.62 -23.81
CA GLU A 14 11.10 8.47 -24.96
C GLU A 14 10.21 9.73 -24.92
N GLY A 15 10.81 10.87 -24.59
CA GLY A 15 10.26 12.19 -24.85
C GLY A 15 10.77 12.69 -26.19
N ALA A 16 9.87 13.10 -27.08
CA ALA A 16 10.22 13.67 -28.37
C ALA A 16 11.23 14.83 -28.21
N ASN A 17 12.42 14.66 -28.80
CA ASN A 17 13.50 15.65 -28.99
C ASN A 17 14.52 15.93 -27.86
N GLU A 18 14.68 15.08 -26.84
CA GLU A 18 15.89 15.13 -25.99
C GLU A 18 16.81 13.92 -26.26
N PRO A 19 18.15 14.08 -26.22
CA PRO A 19 19.07 12.96 -26.38
C PRO A 19 18.75 11.87 -25.36
N THR A 20 18.57 10.63 -25.83
CA THR A 20 18.23 9.47 -25.00
C THR A 20 19.23 9.39 -23.84
N PRO A 21 18.80 9.57 -22.58
CA PRO A 21 19.71 9.47 -21.45
C PRO A 21 20.38 8.10 -21.43
N GLU A 22 21.67 8.07 -21.14
CA GLU A 22 22.42 6.81 -21.08
C GLU A 22 21.75 5.85 -20.08
N PRO A 23 21.65 4.55 -20.42
CA PRO A 23 21.02 3.57 -19.56
C PRO A 23 21.76 3.49 -18.21
N VAL A 24 21.04 3.72 -17.12
CA VAL A 24 21.60 3.62 -15.78
C VAL A 24 21.74 2.14 -15.42
N SER A 25 22.95 1.70 -15.11
CA SER A 25 23.23 0.34 -14.63
C SER A 25 23.24 0.34 -13.10
N ILE A 26 22.28 -0.35 -12.49
CA ILE A 26 22.22 -0.53 -11.04
C ILE A 26 22.71 -1.93 -10.72
N SER A 27 23.64 -2.04 -9.77
CA SER A 27 24.17 -3.32 -9.30
C SER A 27 24.03 -3.49 -7.80
N GLY A 28 23.87 -4.73 -7.37
CA GLY A 28 23.72 -5.10 -5.97
C GLY A 28 24.06 -6.56 -5.75
N GLN A 29 24.17 -6.95 -4.47
CA GLN A 29 24.44 -8.34 -4.08
C GLN A 29 23.28 -8.89 -3.25
N LEU A 30 22.70 -9.99 -3.70
CA LEU A 30 21.66 -10.71 -2.97
C LEU A 30 22.21 -12.05 -2.49
N GLY A 31 21.99 -12.35 -1.21
CA GLY A 31 22.22 -13.69 -0.67
C GLY A 31 21.05 -14.62 -0.97
N ASP A 32 21.28 -15.94 -0.87
CA ASP A 32 20.26 -16.97 -1.15
C ASP A 32 18.94 -16.74 -0.39
N LYS A 33 19.03 -16.36 0.90
CA LYS A 33 17.86 -16.07 1.74
C LYS A 33 17.02 -14.89 1.20
N ASP A 34 17.69 -13.82 0.78
CA ASP A 34 17.01 -12.63 0.27
C ASP A 34 16.35 -12.96 -1.07
N TRP A 35 17.05 -13.70 -1.93
CA TRP A 35 16.51 -14.21 -3.20
C TRP A 35 15.23 -15.03 -2.99
N ASP A 36 15.25 -15.98 -2.05
CA ASP A 36 14.07 -16.80 -1.71
C ASP A 36 12.91 -15.99 -1.12
N LEU A 37 13.20 -14.95 -0.35
CA LEU A 37 12.17 -14.03 0.17
C LEU A 37 11.52 -13.22 -0.95
N LEU A 38 12.32 -12.67 -1.86
CA LEU A 38 11.84 -11.93 -3.02
C LEU A 38 10.97 -12.82 -3.93
N LYS A 39 11.41 -14.06 -4.17
CA LYS A 39 10.62 -15.05 -4.93
C LYS A 39 9.26 -15.32 -4.27
N ARG A 40 9.25 -15.61 -2.97
CA ARG A 40 8.01 -15.87 -2.21
C ARG A 40 7.10 -14.65 -2.18
N PHE A 41 7.65 -13.45 -2.02
CA PHE A 41 6.87 -12.22 -2.10
C PHE A 41 6.16 -12.09 -3.45
N ASN A 42 6.87 -12.32 -4.56
CA ASN A 42 6.29 -12.28 -5.90
C ASN A 42 5.21 -13.35 -6.11
N GLU A 43 5.43 -14.58 -5.65
CA GLU A 43 4.42 -15.65 -5.71
C GLU A 43 3.14 -15.26 -4.97
N ARG A 44 3.27 -14.71 -3.75
CA ARG A 44 2.12 -14.19 -2.99
C ARG A 44 1.44 -13.01 -3.67
N ALA A 45 2.21 -12.15 -4.33
CA ALA A 45 1.67 -10.98 -5.00
C ALA A 45 0.81 -11.41 -6.19
N ILE A 46 1.29 -12.40 -6.96
CA ILE A 46 0.50 -13.02 -8.04
C ILE A 46 -0.81 -13.60 -7.51
N GLU A 47 -0.78 -14.35 -6.40
CA GLU A 47 -1.99 -14.89 -5.76
C GLU A 47 -2.97 -13.78 -5.33
N LEU A 48 -2.46 -12.68 -4.76
CA LEU A 48 -3.26 -11.53 -4.35
C LEU A 48 -3.94 -10.86 -5.56
N PHE A 49 -3.21 -10.65 -6.65
CA PHE A 49 -3.73 -9.98 -7.85
C PHE A 49 -4.79 -10.82 -8.58
N GLN A 50 -4.77 -12.15 -8.40
CA GLN A 50 -5.76 -13.05 -8.98
C GLN A 50 -7.11 -13.06 -8.22
N THR A 51 -7.22 -12.39 -7.08
CA THR A 51 -8.49 -12.30 -6.35
C THR A 51 -9.55 -11.58 -7.18
N ARG A 52 -10.80 -12.03 -7.13
CA ARG A 52 -11.91 -11.41 -7.87
C ARG A 52 -12.09 -9.94 -7.49
N PHE A 53 -11.90 -9.61 -6.22
CA PHE A 53 -11.94 -8.23 -5.74
C PHE A 53 -10.94 -7.32 -6.50
N VAL A 54 -9.71 -7.77 -6.71
CA VAL A 54 -8.72 -7.01 -7.50
C VAL A 54 -9.06 -7.02 -8.99
N GLN A 55 -9.41 -8.18 -9.55
CA GLN A 55 -9.75 -8.33 -10.98
C GLN A 55 -10.97 -7.51 -11.41
N SER A 56 -11.88 -7.21 -10.49
CA SER A 56 -13.05 -6.36 -10.72
C SER A 56 -12.76 -4.85 -10.54
N GLY A 57 -11.51 -4.47 -10.29
CA GLY A 57 -11.12 -3.07 -10.09
C GLY A 57 -11.37 -2.54 -8.68
N MET A 58 -11.49 -3.43 -7.68
CA MET A 58 -11.71 -3.08 -6.26
C MET A 58 -12.87 -2.10 -6.05
N PRO A 59 -14.10 -2.46 -6.47
CA PRO A 59 -15.22 -1.54 -6.46
C PRO A 59 -15.53 -1.05 -5.05
N SER A 60 -15.37 0.26 -4.80
CA SER A 60 -15.92 0.93 -3.64
C SER A 60 -16.22 2.39 -3.95
N ASN A 61 -17.41 2.84 -3.56
CA ASN A 61 -17.83 4.23 -3.72
C ASN A 61 -18.31 4.77 -2.38
N LEU A 62 -17.92 6.02 -2.08
CA LEU A 62 -18.42 6.80 -0.96
C LEU A 62 -19.03 8.09 -1.50
N ASN A 63 -20.33 8.25 -1.33
CA ASN A 63 -21.03 9.49 -1.61
C ASN A 63 -21.41 10.16 -0.29
N ILE A 64 -20.96 11.40 -0.12
CA ILE A 64 -21.28 12.22 1.05
C ILE A 64 -22.16 13.38 0.58
N LYS A 65 -23.34 13.51 1.17
CA LYS A 65 -24.24 14.66 0.94
C LYS A 65 -24.42 15.41 2.24
N MET A 66 -24.17 16.71 2.18
CA MET A 66 -24.34 17.62 3.30
C MET A 66 -25.49 18.58 3.00
N GLU A 67 -26.51 18.52 3.83
CA GLU A 67 -27.64 19.45 3.86
C GLU A 67 -27.61 20.23 5.18
N PRO A 68 -28.30 21.38 5.30
CA PRO A 68 -28.34 22.13 6.55
C PRO A 68 -28.78 21.24 7.73
N GLY A 69 -27.85 21.01 8.67
CA GLY A 69 -28.08 20.18 9.86
C GLY A 69 -28.12 18.67 9.62
N THR A 70 -27.88 18.17 8.40
CA THR A 70 -27.92 16.73 8.09
C THR A 70 -26.74 16.30 7.23
N LEU A 71 -26.05 15.25 7.68
CA LEU A 71 -25.03 14.56 6.91
C LEU A 71 -25.56 13.18 6.51
N SER A 72 -25.52 12.86 5.23
CA SER A 72 -25.95 11.55 4.72
C SER A 72 -24.85 10.89 3.91
N PHE A 73 -24.74 9.58 4.07
CA PHE A 73 -23.73 8.74 3.44
C PHE A 73 -24.43 7.68 2.59
N SER A 74 -23.93 7.46 1.38
CA SER A 74 -24.32 6.33 0.55
C SER A 74 -23.06 5.64 0.08
N THR A 75 -23.03 4.33 0.22
CA THR A 75 -21.87 3.51 -0.14
C THR A 75 -22.25 2.37 -1.04
N GLN A 76 -21.28 1.97 -1.85
CA GLN A 76 -21.28 0.69 -2.53
C GLN A 76 -20.03 -0.05 -2.06
N LEU A 77 -20.23 -1.15 -1.34
CA LEU A 77 -19.16 -2.03 -0.89
C LEU A 77 -19.03 -3.23 -1.83
N PRO A 78 -17.85 -3.85 -1.90
CA PRO A 78 -17.66 -5.09 -2.63
C PRO A 78 -18.44 -6.23 -1.99
N ASP A 79 -18.53 -7.34 -2.73
CA ASP A 79 -19.03 -8.59 -2.19
C ASP A 79 -18.19 -9.01 -0.96
N PRO A 80 -18.83 -9.39 0.16
CA PRO A 80 -18.12 -9.74 1.39
C PRO A 80 -17.16 -10.92 1.25
N ASP A 81 -17.51 -11.93 0.44
CA ASP A 81 -16.67 -13.12 0.25
C ASP A 81 -15.45 -12.77 -0.60
N ASP A 82 -15.63 -11.93 -1.62
CA ASP A 82 -14.54 -11.41 -2.43
C ASP A 82 -13.56 -10.56 -1.60
N LEU A 83 -14.09 -9.71 -0.71
CA LEU A 83 -13.27 -8.91 0.21
C LEU A 83 -12.52 -9.80 1.21
N ALA A 84 -13.20 -10.79 1.81
CA ALA A 84 -12.58 -11.71 2.76
C ALA A 84 -11.45 -12.53 2.11
N ALA A 85 -11.67 -13.02 0.88
CA ALA A 85 -10.65 -13.72 0.10
C ALA A 85 -9.44 -12.82 -0.18
N PHE A 86 -9.66 -11.55 -0.53
CA PHE A 86 -8.58 -10.58 -0.69
C PHE A 86 -7.81 -10.32 0.60
N LEU A 87 -8.50 -10.05 1.71
CA LEU A 87 -7.87 -9.79 3.01
C LEU A 87 -7.02 -10.97 3.49
N HIS A 88 -7.51 -12.19 3.27
CA HIS A 88 -6.75 -13.40 3.56
C HIS A 88 -5.43 -13.46 2.77
N ARG A 89 -5.46 -13.10 1.49
CA ARG A 89 -4.26 -13.06 0.62
C ARG A 89 -3.37 -11.86 0.90
N LEU A 90 -3.92 -10.75 1.43
CA LEU A 90 -3.18 -9.56 1.79
C LEU A 90 -2.40 -9.73 3.11
N ARG A 91 -2.90 -10.58 4.01
CA ARG A 91 -2.35 -10.83 5.34
C ARG A 91 -0.80 -10.96 5.38
N PRO A 92 -0.13 -11.72 4.50
CA PRO A 92 1.34 -11.87 4.52
C PRO A 92 2.11 -10.57 4.29
N PHE A 93 1.53 -9.60 3.58
CA PHE A 93 2.13 -8.31 3.30
C PHE A 93 1.93 -7.33 4.46
N PHE A 94 0.82 -7.50 5.18
CA PHE A 94 0.36 -6.57 6.19
C PHE A 94 0.86 -6.89 7.60
N LEU A 95 0.83 -8.17 8.00
CA LEU A 95 1.23 -8.56 9.35
C LEU A 95 2.75 -8.51 9.50
N GLY A 96 3.22 -7.76 10.49
CA GLY A 96 4.66 -7.54 10.73
C GLY A 96 5.44 -8.81 11.11
N THR A 97 4.76 -9.86 11.57
CA THR A 97 5.39 -11.14 11.92
C THR A 97 5.75 -11.98 10.70
N GLU A 98 5.15 -11.72 9.55
CA GLU A 98 5.31 -12.52 8.34
C GLU A 98 6.64 -12.20 7.63
N GLU A 99 7.23 -13.20 6.98
CA GLU A 99 8.52 -13.04 6.30
C GLU A 99 8.40 -12.17 5.04
N THR A 100 7.27 -12.27 4.33
CA THR A 100 6.98 -11.51 3.10
C THR A 100 6.26 -10.19 3.40
N ASN A 101 6.41 -9.66 4.61
CA ASN A 101 5.86 -8.37 4.98
C ASN A 101 6.39 -7.26 4.05
N PHE A 102 5.51 -6.34 3.64
CA PHE A 102 5.83 -5.31 2.67
C PHE A 102 7.05 -4.46 3.05
N ASP A 103 7.10 -3.97 4.30
CA ASP A 103 8.19 -3.10 4.75
C ASP A 103 9.53 -3.83 4.81
N LYS A 104 9.52 -5.11 5.20
CA LYS A 104 10.74 -5.94 5.20
C LYS A 104 11.31 -6.12 3.79
N ILE A 105 10.44 -6.30 2.80
CA ILE A 105 10.86 -6.51 1.41
C ILE A 105 11.35 -5.20 0.81
N CYS A 106 10.68 -4.08 1.09
CA CYS A 106 11.18 -2.74 0.75
C CYS A 106 12.58 -2.48 1.32
N GLU A 107 12.81 -2.84 2.59
CA GLU A 107 14.12 -2.67 3.24
C GLU A 107 15.18 -3.54 2.57
N ILE A 108 14.89 -4.82 2.28
CA ILE A 108 15.82 -5.70 1.56
C ILE A 108 16.23 -5.07 0.22
N ILE A 109 15.27 -4.57 -0.57
CA ILE A 109 15.57 -3.96 -1.87
C ILE A 109 16.46 -2.72 -1.71
N LYS A 110 16.11 -1.82 -0.78
CA LYS A 110 16.87 -0.59 -0.50
C LYS A 110 18.30 -0.89 -0.07
N THR A 111 18.49 -1.78 0.91
CA THR A 111 19.81 -2.10 1.45
C THR A 111 20.69 -2.83 0.45
N ARG A 112 20.12 -3.71 -0.39
CA ARG A 112 20.91 -4.56 -1.29
C ARG A 112 21.29 -3.91 -2.61
N LEU A 113 20.48 -2.98 -3.10
CA LEU A 113 20.75 -2.25 -4.33
C LEU A 113 21.47 -0.92 -4.08
N ASP A 114 21.33 -0.34 -2.88
CA ASP A 114 22.05 0.87 -2.41
C ASP A 114 22.16 1.97 -3.49
N ASN A 115 21.01 2.33 -4.07
CA ASN A 115 20.95 3.29 -5.16
C ASN A 115 19.90 4.37 -4.84
N PRO A 116 20.24 5.67 -4.90
CA PRO A 116 19.33 6.76 -4.53
C PRO A 116 18.00 6.74 -5.28
N PHE A 117 18.01 6.40 -6.57
CA PHE A 117 16.81 6.33 -7.40
C PHE A 117 15.88 5.21 -6.94
N ILE A 118 16.42 4.01 -6.70
CA ILE A 118 15.65 2.88 -6.15
C ILE A 118 15.13 3.22 -4.76
N THR A 119 15.98 3.81 -3.91
CA THR A 119 15.58 4.20 -2.55
C THR A 119 14.44 5.20 -2.57
N SER A 120 14.48 6.20 -3.45
CA SER A 120 13.39 7.17 -3.64
C SER A 120 12.10 6.46 -4.11
N MET A 121 12.20 5.66 -5.16
CA MET A 121 11.07 4.91 -5.72
C MET A 121 10.39 4.00 -4.68
N ILE A 122 11.17 3.22 -3.91
CA ILE A 122 10.63 2.35 -2.87
C ILE A 122 10.04 3.18 -1.72
N SER A 123 10.63 4.34 -1.38
CA SER A 123 10.08 5.22 -0.35
C SER A 123 8.72 5.79 -0.74
N GLU A 124 8.52 6.16 -1.99
CA GLU A 124 7.21 6.58 -2.52
C GLU A 124 6.17 5.45 -2.40
N GLN A 125 6.57 4.20 -2.66
CA GLN A 125 5.68 3.05 -2.48
C GLN A 125 5.35 2.80 -1.00
N GLN A 126 6.29 3.01 -0.07
CA GLN A 126 6.00 2.95 1.36
C GLN A 126 5.03 4.04 1.80
N ALA A 127 5.23 5.28 1.36
CA ALA A 127 4.31 6.37 1.64
C ALA A 127 2.89 6.05 1.14
N THR A 128 2.78 5.53 -0.09
CA THR A 128 1.50 5.08 -0.67
C THR A 128 0.90 3.92 0.14
N TYR A 129 1.69 2.91 0.48
CA TYR A 129 1.24 1.77 1.28
C TYR A 129 0.72 2.19 2.66
N HIS A 130 1.32 3.20 3.29
CA HIS A 130 0.87 3.73 4.58
C HIS A 130 -0.21 4.81 4.46
N GLY A 131 -0.81 4.98 3.29
CA GLY A 131 -1.95 5.87 3.08
C GLY A 131 -1.62 7.36 3.03
N GLU A 132 -0.34 7.73 2.91
CA GLU A 132 0.08 9.14 2.87
C GLU A 132 -0.45 9.84 1.62
N ARG A 133 -0.50 9.13 0.51
CA ARG A 133 -1.04 9.63 -0.76
C ARG A 133 -2.52 9.97 -0.63
N LEU A 134 -3.37 9.07 -0.12
CA LEU A 134 -4.78 9.39 0.14
C LEU A 134 -4.94 10.54 1.14
N ARG A 135 -4.13 10.56 2.21
CA ARG A 135 -4.17 11.65 3.22
C ARG A 135 -3.78 13.01 2.65
N SER A 136 -2.88 13.05 1.67
CA SER A 136 -2.50 14.28 0.98
C SER A 136 -3.63 14.86 0.13
N MET A 137 -4.58 14.02 -0.32
CA MET A 137 -5.73 14.45 -1.11
C MET A 137 -6.84 15.00 -0.21
N PHE A 138 -7.15 14.31 0.88
CA PHE A 138 -8.12 14.76 1.88
C PHE A 138 -7.85 14.13 3.24
N THR A 139 -8.41 14.69 4.31
CA THR A 139 -8.33 14.09 5.66
C THR A 139 -9.71 14.11 6.29
N ILE A 140 -10.17 12.96 6.78
CA ILE A 140 -11.42 12.85 7.54
C ILE A 140 -11.06 12.74 9.02
N ARG A 141 -11.44 13.75 9.81
CA ARG A 141 -11.21 13.81 11.26
C ARG A 141 -12.52 13.57 11.98
N LEU A 142 -12.54 12.59 12.87
CA LEU A 142 -13.62 12.37 13.82
C LEU A 142 -13.14 12.86 15.19
N ILE A 143 -13.86 13.82 15.75
CA ILE A 143 -13.54 14.40 17.05
C ILE A 143 -14.58 13.89 18.03
N ARG A 144 -14.14 13.08 19.00
CA ARG A 144 -14.99 12.65 20.10
C ARG A 144 -14.87 13.67 21.23
N GLN A 145 -15.99 14.31 21.57
CA GLN A 145 -16.10 15.04 22.83
C GLN A 145 -16.61 14.09 23.91
N ASP A 146 -15.73 13.71 24.84
CA ASP A 146 -16.16 13.12 26.10
C ASP A 146 -16.55 14.25 27.07
N THR A 147 -17.71 14.14 27.68
CA THR A 147 -18.17 15.07 28.72
C THR A 147 -17.40 14.95 30.04
N ALA A 148 -16.64 13.86 30.25
CA ALA A 148 -15.91 13.57 31.49
C ALA A 148 -14.42 13.93 31.45
N THR A 149 -13.80 14.04 30.27
CA THR A 149 -12.39 14.42 30.10
C THR A 149 -12.26 15.59 29.13
N PRO A 150 -11.55 16.69 29.50
CA PRO A 150 -11.39 17.87 28.63
C PRO A 150 -10.61 17.61 27.33
N ALA A 151 -9.96 16.45 27.21
CA ALA A 151 -9.26 16.06 26.00
C ALA A 151 -10.26 15.49 24.99
N SER A 152 -10.38 16.14 23.83
CA SER A 152 -11.05 15.56 22.68
C SER A 152 -10.13 14.56 22.02
N ASP A 153 -10.53 13.29 21.95
CA ASP A 153 -9.82 12.31 21.14
C ASP A 153 -10.11 12.57 19.65
N GLU A 154 -9.05 12.82 18.89
CA GLU A 154 -9.11 13.02 17.45
C GLU A 154 -8.66 11.76 16.72
N PHE A 155 -9.46 11.30 15.77
CA PHE A 155 -9.17 10.13 14.94
C PHE A 155 -9.17 10.50 13.47
N ILE A 156 -8.12 10.09 12.75
CA ILE A 156 -8.04 10.25 11.30
C ILE A 156 -8.57 8.97 10.64
N VAL A 157 -9.72 9.05 9.96
CA VAL A 157 -10.39 7.87 9.40
C VAL A 157 -9.57 7.22 8.30
N ASN A 158 -9.04 8.04 7.39
CA ASN A 158 -8.18 7.59 6.30
C ASN A 158 -6.70 7.43 6.73
N SER A 159 -6.47 6.85 7.92
CA SER A 159 -5.12 6.54 8.42
C SER A 159 -4.82 5.04 8.39
N ASP A 160 -3.56 4.69 8.20
CA ASP A 160 -3.08 3.30 8.33
C ASP A 160 -3.30 2.75 9.75
N GLU A 161 -3.24 3.61 10.77
CA GLU A 161 -3.52 3.23 12.15
C GLU A 161 -4.98 2.78 12.33
N LEU A 162 -5.96 3.54 11.83
CA LEU A 162 -7.35 3.17 12.00
C LEU A 162 -7.72 1.95 11.14
N LEU A 163 -7.17 1.85 9.93
CA LEU A 163 -7.28 0.64 9.11
C LEU A 163 -6.75 -0.59 9.85
N LYS A 164 -5.57 -0.50 10.50
CA LYS A 164 -5.02 -1.57 11.34
C LYS A 164 -5.98 -1.95 12.47
N LYS A 165 -6.61 -0.97 13.12
CA LYS A 165 -7.57 -1.26 14.20
C LYS A 165 -8.80 -2.00 13.67
N TRP A 166 -9.36 -1.58 12.54
CA TRP A 166 -10.47 -2.28 11.90
C TRP A 166 -10.11 -3.70 11.47
N LEU A 167 -8.97 -3.90 10.78
CA LEU A 167 -8.52 -5.22 10.36
C LEU A 167 -8.30 -6.16 11.55
N TYR A 168 -7.69 -5.68 12.64
CA TYR A 168 -7.51 -6.49 13.84
C TYR A 168 -8.80 -6.76 14.61
N SER A 169 -9.77 -5.83 14.60
CA SER A 169 -11.03 -5.99 15.33
C SER A 169 -12.04 -6.86 14.61
N SER A 170 -12.05 -6.85 13.28
CA SER A 170 -13.15 -7.41 12.49
C SER A 170 -12.74 -8.57 11.59
N GLU A 171 -11.46 -8.61 11.16
CA GLU A 171 -11.04 -9.50 10.07
C GLU A 171 -9.96 -10.51 10.49
N TYR A 172 -9.10 -10.17 11.44
CA TYR A 172 -7.94 -11.02 11.80
C TYR A 172 -7.95 -11.58 13.21
N HIS A 173 -8.16 -10.74 14.23
CA HIS A 173 -7.96 -11.13 15.63
C HIS A 173 -9.20 -10.99 16.51
N PHE A 174 -10.30 -10.43 15.97
CA PHE A 174 -11.57 -10.22 16.69
C PHE A 174 -11.37 -9.51 18.04
N ASP A 175 -10.50 -8.50 18.05
CA ASP A 175 -10.15 -7.72 19.25
C ASP A 175 -11.30 -6.79 19.66
N ASN A 176 -11.99 -7.14 20.76
CA ASN A 176 -13.18 -6.44 21.24
C ASN A 176 -12.94 -4.95 21.57
N ASN A 177 -11.77 -4.59 22.13
CA ASN A 177 -11.49 -3.19 22.47
C ASN A 177 -11.35 -2.33 21.20
N LYS A 178 -10.73 -2.88 20.15
CA LYS A 178 -10.61 -2.20 18.86
C LYS A 178 -11.96 -2.13 18.13
N ARG A 179 -12.83 -3.11 18.34
CA ARG A 179 -14.18 -3.14 17.79
C ARG A 179 -15.04 -2.03 18.39
N GLU A 180 -15.07 -1.92 19.71
CA GLU A 180 -15.80 -0.86 20.43
C GLU A 180 -15.37 0.55 19.97
N LEU A 181 -14.08 0.74 19.72
CA LEU A 181 -13.58 2.01 19.17
C LEU A 181 -14.19 2.34 17.80
N ILE A 182 -14.18 1.39 16.86
CA ILE A 182 -14.70 1.57 15.50
C ILE A 182 -16.22 1.81 15.54
N GLU A 183 -16.94 1.03 16.35
CA GLU A 183 -18.39 1.15 16.54
C GLU A 183 -18.77 2.49 17.20
N SER A 184 -17.93 3.06 18.06
CA SER A 184 -18.20 4.35 18.71
C SER A 184 -18.38 5.52 17.74
N PHE A 185 -17.86 5.40 16.51
CA PHE A 185 -17.96 6.42 15.47
C PHE A 185 -19.25 6.37 14.66
N GLU A 186 -20.09 5.33 14.81
CA GLU A 186 -21.30 5.15 13.99
C GLU A 186 -22.29 6.32 14.11
N THR A 187 -22.27 7.04 15.23
CA THR A 187 -23.10 8.24 15.46
C THR A 187 -22.76 9.40 14.53
N ILE A 188 -21.53 9.46 14.01
CA ILE A 188 -21.04 10.53 13.12
C ILE A 188 -20.90 10.00 11.70
N MET A 189 -20.31 8.82 11.55
CA MET A 189 -20.02 8.19 10.27
C MET A 189 -20.39 6.70 10.35
N PRO A 190 -21.43 6.26 9.62
CA PRO A 190 -21.85 4.86 9.64
C PRO A 190 -20.70 3.91 9.29
N LEU A 191 -20.70 2.71 9.87
CA LEU A 191 -19.63 1.72 9.66
C LEU A 191 -19.39 1.42 8.17
N GLU A 192 -20.44 1.35 7.36
CA GLU A 192 -20.32 1.12 5.92
C GLU A 192 -19.57 2.26 5.20
N ALA A 193 -19.75 3.51 5.65
CA ALA A 193 -18.98 4.65 5.16
C ALA A 193 -17.50 4.54 5.57
N GLN A 194 -17.23 4.14 6.81
CA GLN A 194 -15.86 3.91 7.29
C GLN A 194 -15.18 2.79 6.47
N LYS A 195 -15.87 1.67 6.24
CA LYS A 195 -15.39 0.55 5.41
C LYS A 195 -15.05 0.99 3.99
N SER A 196 -15.84 1.88 3.37
CA SER A 196 -15.50 2.40 2.04
C SER A 196 -14.18 3.17 2.02
N VAL A 197 -13.88 3.95 3.07
CA VAL A 197 -12.57 4.62 3.22
C VAL A 197 -11.45 3.59 3.44
N PHE A 198 -11.69 2.57 4.26
CA PHE A 198 -10.72 1.50 4.48
C PHE A 198 -10.41 0.73 3.19
N ILE A 199 -11.42 0.47 2.36
CA ILE A 199 -11.23 -0.17 1.07
C ILE A 199 -10.39 0.69 0.11
N GLN A 200 -10.56 2.01 0.12
CA GLN A 200 -9.68 2.91 -0.64
C GLN A 200 -8.22 2.80 -0.18
N LEU A 201 -7.98 2.74 1.13
CA LEU A 201 -6.63 2.50 1.67
C LEU A 201 -6.08 1.11 1.31
N LEU A 202 -6.92 0.07 1.28
CA LEU A 202 -6.53 -1.26 0.78
C LEU A 202 -6.16 -1.21 -0.70
N GLY A 203 -6.82 -0.36 -1.49
CA GLY A 203 -6.44 -0.06 -2.88
C GLY A 203 -5.02 0.50 -2.99
N GLU A 204 -4.68 1.53 -2.18
CA GLU A 204 -3.32 2.08 -2.16
C GLU A 204 -2.26 1.04 -1.78
N LYS A 205 -2.59 0.17 -0.82
CA LYS A 205 -1.70 -0.96 -0.45
C LYS A 205 -1.51 -1.93 -1.60
N MET A 206 -2.58 -2.29 -2.31
CA MET A 206 -2.51 -3.19 -3.46
C MET A 206 -1.64 -2.59 -4.57
N GLU A 207 -1.84 -1.30 -4.89
CA GLU A 207 -1.02 -0.60 -5.88
C GLU A 207 0.46 -0.58 -5.50
N ALA A 208 0.78 -0.25 -4.26
CA ALA A 208 2.16 -0.25 -3.77
C ALA A 208 2.80 -1.65 -3.81
N ILE A 209 2.05 -2.69 -3.39
CA ILE A 209 2.49 -4.09 -3.50
C ILE A 209 2.74 -4.46 -4.97
N SER A 210 1.86 -4.04 -5.90
CA SER A 210 2.02 -4.29 -7.33
C SER A 210 3.29 -3.67 -7.88
N LEU A 211 3.57 -2.41 -7.54
CA LEU A 211 4.77 -1.73 -8.03
C LEU A 211 6.06 -2.35 -7.47
N VAL A 212 6.07 -2.69 -6.17
CA VAL A 212 7.21 -3.41 -5.57
C VAL A 212 7.36 -4.81 -6.17
N ALA A 213 6.27 -5.53 -6.42
CA ALA A 213 6.31 -6.84 -7.08
C ALA A 213 6.91 -6.76 -8.49
N SER A 214 6.59 -5.72 -9.26
CA SER A 214 7.21 -5.48 -10.57
C SER A 214 8.72 -5.27 -10.46
N ILE A 215 9.19 -4.48 -9.48
CA ILE A 215 10.64 -4.30 -9.22
C ILE A 215 11.28 -5.65 -8.86
N VAL A 216 10.62 -6.42 -8.00
CA VAL A 216 11.08 -7.76 -7.61
C VAL A 216 11.16 -8.70 -8.81
N ARG A 217 10.21 -8.65 -9.75
CA ARG A 217 10.25 -9.47 -10.97
C ARG A 217 11.43 -9.11 -11.86
N VAL A 218 11.78 -7.83 -11.95
CA VAL A 218 12.99 -7.36 -12.65
C VAL A 218 14.25 -7.88 -11.97
N ILE A 219 14.31 -7.81 -10.63
CA ILE A 219 15.43 -8.35 -9.83
C ILE A 219 15.58 -9.86 -10.03
N LEU A 220 14.47 -10.60 -10.08
CA LEU A 220 14.47 -12.05 -10.30
C LEU A 220 14.70 -12.44 -11.77
N GLY A 221 14.82 -11.46 -12.68
CA GLY A 221 15.03 -11.69 -14.11
C GLY A 221 13.79 -12.23 -14.85
N PHE A 222 12.60 -12.11 -14.27
CA PHE A 222 11.35 -12.49 -14.94
C PHE A 222 10.92 -11.47 -16.00
N ASP A 223 11.16 -10.18 -15.75
CA ASP A 223 10.85 -9.09 -16.68
C ASP A 223 12.16 -8.34 -16.99
N MET A 224 12.55 -8.27 -18.27
CA MET A 224 13.81 -7.63 -18.69
C MET A 224 13.66 -6.13 -19.04
N GLU A 225 12.45 -5.58 -18.99
CA GLU A 225 12.15 -4.18 -19.31
C GLU A 225 11.30 -3.54 -18.22
N ALA A 226 11.87 -2.61 -17.45
CA ALA A 226 11.16 -1.78 -16.48
C ALA A 226 11.02 -0.36 -17.03
N THR A 227 9.80 0.05 -17.40
CA THR A 227 9.52 1.43 -17.82
C THR A 227 9.02 2.24 -16.62
N GLY A 228 9.91 3.03 -16.01
CA GLY A 228 9.56 3.99 -14.96
C GLY A 228 9.45 5.40 -15.53
N ARG A 229 8.45 6.19 -15.09
CA ARG A 229 8.43 7.64 -15.35
C ARG A 229 9.37 8.33 -14.36
N VAL A 230 10.46 8.90 -14.84
CA VAL A 230 11.44 9.61 -14.01
C VAL A 230 11.21 11.12 -14.10
N ARG A 231 11.16 11.83 -12.97
CA ARG A 231 11.24 13.29 -12.97
C ARG A 231 12.72 13.68 -13.09
N LYS A 232 13.01 14.67 -13.93
CA LYS A 232 14.38 15.11 -14.28
C LYS A 232 15.24 15.51 -13.06
N GLU A 233 14.58 15.83 -11.95
CA GLU A 233 15.15 16.27 -10.68
C GLU A 233 15.83 15.13 -9.89
N ASP A 234 15.43 13.87 -10.11
CA ASP A 234 15.92 12.70 -9.35
C ASP A 234 17.18 12.05 -9.96
N ILE A 235 17.61 12.52 -11.14
CA ILE A 235 18.74 11.94 -11.90
C ILE A 235 20.05 12.67 -11.60
N LEU A 236 20.00 13.93 -11.16
CA LEU A 236 21.18 14.78 -11.01
C LEU A 236 21.45 15.09 -9.54
N GLY A 237 22.10 14.12 -8.88
CA GLY A 237 22.82 14.31 -7.63
C GLY A 237 24.28 13.91 -7.82
N SER A 238 25.04 14.74 -8.56
CA SER A 238 26.50 14.67 -8.68
C SER A 238 27.14 15.83 -7.93
#